data_AF-A0A3G2SWX5-F1
#
_entry.id   AF-A0A3G2SWX5-F1
#
_cell.length_a   1.000
_cell.length_b   1.000
_cell.length_c   1.000
_cell.angle_alpha   90.00
_cell.angle_beta   90.00
_cell.angle_gamma   90.00
#
_symmetry.space_group_name_H-M   'P 1'
#
loop_
_entity.id
_entity.type
_entity.pdbx_description
1 polymer ?
#
loop_
_entity_poly.entity_id
_entity_poly.type
_entity_poly.pdbx_seq_one_letter_code
_entity_poly.pdbx_strand_id
1 'polypeptide(L)'
;MSKELVVKTNRLNQAFQTLSLSEFHIVQLAIVDARHTGTGLSTDTPLRIDALRYAEVFGTTRQNAYQRMKEAEDSLFNRRFSFFDEDGKLVKSRWIQQVKYLDDEGAIELVFTLAVVQGISKIDGIKEFFTQYLLSQTAQLNSTYSARLYELLIQWKAIGKTPVFELATFREQLGIGVNEYKRMDHFKTRVLDLAISEISEKTDIEATYQQHKKGRSISGFSFSFKQKKSKTKSLENQTISGNLDLFSKKMTDSQRHLFSNKLSELPEMSKYSQGTESYPQFAVRIAEMLKDSEKLKEFAPMLEKVGYR
;
A
#
# COMPACT_ATOMS: atom_id res chain seq x y z
N MET A 1 3.86 18.27 2.15
CA MET A 1 3.96 17.20 3.18
C MET A 1 4.28 15.90 2.50
N SER A 2 5.18 15.08 3.06
CA SER A 2 5.42 13.72 2.56
C SER A 2 4.12 12.92 2.60
N LYS A 3 3.81 12.15 1.54
CA LYS A 3 2.63 11.29 1.55
C LYS A 3 2.87 10.15 2.56
N GLU A 4 2.05 10.06 3.60
CA GLU A 4 2.05 8.96 4.56
C GLU A 4 1.51 7.69 3.88
N LEU A 5 2.37 7.01 3.13
CA LEU A 5 2.00 5.84 2.34
C LEU A 5 2.29 4.56 3.12
N VAL A 6 1.25 3.79 3.39
CA VAL A 6 1.38 2.41 3.83
C VAL A 6 1.56 1.54 2.59
N VAL A 7 2.58 0.68 2.63
CA VAL A 7 2.87 -0.26 1.53
C VAL A 7 3.22 -1.61 2.10
N LYS A 8 2.56 -2.63 1.57
CA LYS A 8 2.70 -4.03 1.99
C LYS A 8 2.55 -4.92 0.77
N THR A 9 3.14 -6.10 0.79
CA THR A 9 2.87 -7.13 -0.21
C THR A 9 1.44 -7.63 -0.07
N ASN A 10 0.85 -8.09 -1.17
CA ASN A 10 -0.48 -8.68 -1.16
C ASN A 10 -0.51 -9.92 -0.25
N ARG A 11 0.59 -10.67 -0.20
CA ARG A 11 0.78 -11.80 0.72
C ARG A 11 0.64 -11.38 2.18
N LEU A 12 1.31 -10.31 2.61
CA LEU A 12 1.20 -9.81 3.99
C LEU A 12 -0.21 -9.29 4.28
N ASN A 13 -0.86 -8.64 3.32
CA ASN A 13 -2.25 -8.20 3.48
C ASN A 13 -3.24 -9.37 3.59
N GLN A 14 -3.01 -10.47 2.85
CA GLN A 14 -3.85 -11.66 2.81
C GLN A 14 -3.53 -12.67 3.93
N ALA A 15 -2.54 -12.39 4.78
CA ALA A 15 -2.16 -13.27 5.87
C ALA A 15 -3.31 -13.45 6.88
N PHE A 16 -3.41 -14.66 7.44
CA PHE A 16 -4.32 -15.01 8.53
C PHE A 16 -3.75 -14.46 9.84
N GLN A 17 -4.44 -13.51 10.45
CA GLN A 17 -3.88 -12.73 11.55
C GLN A 17 -4.99 -12.17 12.44
N THR A 18 -4.67 -11.87 13.69
CA THR A 18 -5.62 -11.30 14.67
C THR A 18 -4.98 -10.15 15.43
N LEU A 19 -4.77 -9.02 14.76
CA LEU A 19 -4.35 -7.76 15.39
C LEU A 19 -5.56 -6.99 15.92
N SER A 20 -5.40 -6.36 17.09
CA SER A 20 -6.32 -5.31 17.53
C SER A 20 -6.19 -4.06 16.64
N LEU A 21 -7.14 -3.13 16.74
CA LEU A 21 -7.05 -1.87 15.98
C LEU A 21 -5.81 -1.05 16.37
N SER A 22 -5.45 -1.00 17.66
CA SER A 22 -4.26 -0.27 18.13
C SER A 22 -2.97 -0.91 17.62
N GLU A 23 -2.86 -2.23 17.69
CA GLU A 23 -1.73 -2.98 17.14
C GLU A 23 -1.59 -2.76 15.63
N PHE A 24 -2.72 -2.80 14.91
CA PHE A 24 -2.76 -2.54 13.48
C PHE A 24 -2.27 -1.13 13.13
N HIS A 25 -2.72 -0.12 13.88
CA HIS A 25 -2.29 1.27 13.75
C HIS A 25 -0.78 1.45 14.03
N ILE A 26 -0.26 0.79 15.06
CA ILE A 26 1.17 0.80 15.41
C ILE A 26 2.00 0.21 14.26
N VAL A 27 1.58 -0.92 13.70
CA VAL A 27 2.24 -1.52 12.53
C VAL A 27 2.21 -0.57 11.33
N GLN A 28 1.08 0.09 11.08
CA GLN A 28 0.98 1.07 9.97
C GLN A 28 1.90 2.27 10.15
N LEU A 29 2.00 2.82 11.37
CA LEU A 29 2.92 3.91 11.68
C LEU A 29 4.37 3.48 11.47
N ALA A 30 4.78 2.33 12.00
CA ALA A 30 6.15 1.85 11.79
C ALA A 30 6.49 1.70 10.30
N ILE A 31 5.55 1.25 9.46
CA ILE A 31 5.74 1.14 8.01
C ILE A 31 5.98 2.52 7.37
N VAL A 32 5.18 3.52 7.75
CA VAL A 32 5.30 4.88 7.22
C VAL A 32 6.61 5.52 7.68
N ASP A 33 6.99 5.31 8.93
CA ASP A 33 8.12 5.97 9.59
C ASP A 33 9.46 5.43 9.11
N ALA A 34 9.57 4.10 8.99
CA ALA A 34 10.75 3.45 8.43
C ALA A 34 11.02 3.90 6.99
N ARG A 35 9.96 4.26 6.26
CA ARG A 35 10.09 4.80 4.90
C ARG A 35 10.47 6.27 4.88
N HIS A 36 9.86 7.10 5.73
CA HIS A 36 10.13 8.54 5.77
C HIS A 36 11.55 8.85 6.26
N THR A 37 12.04 8.08 7.23
CA THR A 37 13.38 8.27 7.79
C THR A 37 14.50 7.79 6.85
N GLY A 38 14.18 7.06 5.78
CA GLY A 38 15.17 6.52 4.84
C GLY A 38 16.11 5.46 5.45
N THR A 39 15.88 5.09 6.72
CA THR A 39 16.64 4.04 7.43
C THR A 39 16.30 2.65 6.90
N GLY A 40 15.17 2.51 6.21
CA GLY A 40 14.65 1.23 5.76
C GLY A 40 14.11 0.42 6.93
N LEU A 41 13.63 -0.79 6.61
CA LEU A 41 13.22 -1.76 7.62
C LEU A 41 14.35 -2.76 7.78
N SER A 42 14.88 -2.88 9.01
CA SER A 42 15.88 -3.87 9.34
C SER A 42 15.37 -4.83 10.42
N THR A 43 16.01 -5.99 10.52
CA THR A 43 15.73 -6.99 11.55
C THR A 43 16.57 -6.79 12.81
N ASP A 44 17.38 -5.74 12.90
CA ASP A 44 18.28 -5.45 14.02
C ASP A 44 18.15 -4.01 14.55
N THR A 45 17.66 -3.08 13.74
CA THR A 45 17.43 -1.68 14.13
C THR A 45 16.01 -1.49 14.68
N PRO A 46 15.84 -1.07 15.94
CA PRO A 46 14.53 -0.75 16.49
C PRO A 46 13.91 0.48 15.83
N LEU A 47 12.61 0.39 15.55
CA LEU A 47 11.78 1.50 15.10
C LEU A 47 11.04 2.09 16.29
N ARG A 48 11.29 3.37 16.54
CA ARG A 48 10.59 4.16 17.56
C ARG A 48 9.27 4.68 17.03
N ILE A 49 8.21 4.55 17.83
CA ILE A 49 6.90 5.16 17.60
C ILE A 49 6.51 5.94 18.86
N ASP A 50 6.32 7.25 18.71
CA ASP A 50 5.91 8.12 19.82
C ASP A 50 4.39 8.13 20.00
N ALA A 51 3.92 8.06 21.24
CA ALA A 51 2.49 8.12 21.58
C ALA A 51 1.85 9.45 21.14
N LEU A 52 2.61 10.56 21.12
CA LEU A 52 2.15 11.84 20.60
C LEU A 52 1.79 11.75 19.12
N ARG A 53 2.64 11.13 18.31
CA ARG A 53 2.38 10.92 16.89
C ARG A 53 1.16 10.04 16.67
N TYR A 54 1.03 8.96 17.45
CA TYR A 54 -0.15 8.11 17.40
C TYR A 54 -1.44 8.89 17.73
N ALA A 55 -1.40 9.73 18.77
CA ALA A 55 -2.52 10.57 19.17
C ALA A 55 -2.95 11.53 18.05
N GLU A 56 -1.98 12.17 17.39
CA GLU A 56 -2.22 13.09 16.28
C GLU A 56 -2.80 12.41 15.05
N VAL A 57 -2.20 11.29 14.62
CA VAL A 57 -2.61 10.58 13.40
C VAL A 57 -3.99 9.92 13.54
N PHE A 58 -4.27 9.31 14.70
CA PHE A 58 -5.51 8.56 14.93
C PHE A 58 -6.56 9.34 15.72
N GLY A 59 -6.34 10.64 15.95
CA GLY A 59 -7.32 11.53 16.58
C GLY A 59 -7.74 11.09 17.99
N THR A 60 -6.78 10.70 18.82
CA THR A 60 -7.06 10.26 20.20
C THR A 60 -6.33 11.10 21.25
N THR A 61 -6.69 10.95 22.52
CA THR A 61 -6.02 11.69 23.59
C THR A 61 -4.62 11.13 23.83
N ARG A 62 -3.71 11.99 24.30
CA ARG A 62 -2.35 11.58 24.68
C ARG A 62 -2.39 10.41 25.67
N GLN A 63 -3.18 10.52 26.75
CA GLN A 63 -3.28 9.46 27.77
C GLN A 63 -3.72 8.11 27.16
N ASN A 64 -4.72 8.12 26.27
CA ASN A 64 -5.15 6.89 25.61
C ASN A 64 -4.04 6.35 24.68
N ALA A 65 -3.31 7.20 23.96
CA ALA A 65 -2.20 6.77 23.13
C ALA A 65 -1.08 6.09 23.94
N TYR A 66 -0.69 6.64 25.09
CA TYR A 66 0.26 5.99 26.02
C TYR A 66 -0.24 4.61 26.43
N GLN A 67 -1.52 4.53 26.84
CA GLN A 67 -2.13 3.27 27.24
C GLN A 67 -2.12 2.25 26.08
N ARG A 68 -2.39 2.67 24.84
CA ARG A 68 -2.34 1.80 23.65
C ARG A 68 -0.93 1.30 23.34
N MET A 69 0.09 2.13 23.51
CA MET A 69 1.48 1.71 23.33
C MET A 69 1.88 0.67 24.37
N LYS A 70 1.52 0.90 25.64
CA LYS A 70 1.79 -0.06 26.71
C LYS A 70 1.06 -1.38 26.52
N GLU A 71 -0.21 -1.35 26.12
CA GLU A 71 -0.98 -2.56 25.79
C GLU A 71 -0.36 -3.32 24.61
N ALA A 72 0.05 -2.59 23.57
CA ALA A 72 0.65 -3.18 22.39
C ALA A 72 2.03 -3.78 22.64
N GLU A 73 2.79 -3.28 23.62
CA GLU A 73 4.06 -3.89 24.01
C GLU A 73 3.86 -5.35 24.47
N ASP A 74 2.92 -5.59 25.39
CA ASP A 74 2.61 -6.95 25.85
C ASP A 74 1.93 -7.80 24.77
N SER A 75 0.98 -7.22 24.03
CA SER A 75 0.11 -7.99 23.15
C SER A 75 0.74 -8.25 21.77
N LEU A 76 1.37 -7.26 21.14
CA LEU A 76 1.90 -7.35 19.76
C LEU A 76 3.05 -8.35 19.65
N PHE A 77 3.90 -8.46 20.69
CA PHE A 77 4.99 -9.44 20.74
C PHE A 77 4.48 -10.89 20.61
N ASN A 78 3.30 -11.14 21.16
CA ASN A 78 2.65 -12.45 21.14
C ASN A 78 1.84 -12.71 19.87
N ARG A 79 1.63 -11.70 19.01
CA ARG A 79 0.86 -11.83 17.77
C ARG A 79 1.63 -12.64 16.73
N ARG A 80 0.88 -13.53 16.09
CA ARG A 80 1.34 -14.35 14.98
C ARG A 80 0.45 -14.12 13.77
N PHE A 81 1.01 -14.39 12.60
CA PHE A 81 0.26 -14.50 11.36
C PHE A 81 0.68 -15.76 10.62
N SER A 82 -0.19 -16.23 9.73
CA SER A 82 0.09 -17.36 8.85
C SER A 82 -0.18 -17.00 7.40
N PHE A 83 0.56 -17.59 6.48
CA PHE A 83 0.36 -17.45 5.03
C PHE A 83 0.75 -18.75 4.34
N PHE A 84 0.27 -18.96 3.12
CA PHE A 84 0.72 -20.07 2.29
C PHE A 84 1.98 -19.68 1.54
N ASP A 85 2.99 -20.56 1.54
CA ASP A 85 4.17 -20.43 0.69
C ASP A 85 3.88 -20.87 -0.77
N GLU A 86 4.92 -20.86 -1.60
CA GLU A 86 4.82 -21.24 -3.02
C GLU A 86 4.41 -22.71 -3.23
N ASP A 87 4.70 -23.58 -2.25
CA ASP A 87 4.31 -25.00 -2.24
C ASP A 87 2.88 -25.22 -1.70
N GLY A 88 2.17 -24.15 -1.30
CA GLY A 88 0.86 -24.22 -0.68
C GLY A 88 0.88 -24.71 0.76
N LYS A 89 2.04 -24.72 1.43
CA LYS A 89 2.18 -25.10 2.84
C LYS A 89 1.99 -23.89 3.73
N LEU A 90 1.36 -24.13 4.89
CA LEU A 90 1.09 -23.07 5.85
C LEU A 90 2.35 -22.71 6.64
N VAL A 91 2.85 -21.50 6.45
CA VAL A 91 3.96 -20.92 7.21
C VAL A 91 3.41 -20.03 8.32
N LYS A 92 4.01 -20.10 9.50
CA LYS A 92 3.68 -19.26 10.66
C LYS A 92 4.85 -18.35 11.00
N SER A 93 4.56 -17.06 11.26
CA SER A 93 5.56 -16.09 11.71
C SER A 93 4.99 -15.18 12.80
N ARG A 94 5.88 -14.52 13.55
CA ARG A 94 5.52 -13.42 14.45
C ARG A 94 5.55 -12.08 13.69
N TRP A 95 4.82 -11.10 14.20
CA TRP A 95 4.89 -9.74 13.67
C TRP A 95 6.21 -9.07 14.01
N ILE A 96 6.58 -9.10 15.29
CA ILE A 96 7.78 -8.49 15.83
C ILE A 96 8.64 -9.54 16.54
N GLN A 97 9.95 -9.31 16.58
CA GLN A 97 10.92 -10.13 17.31
C GLN A 97 11.43 -9.48 18.58
N GLN A 98 11.26 -8.17 18.72
CA GLN A 98 11.63 -7.40 19.90
C GLN A 98 10.67 -6.23 20.06
N VAL A 99 10.36 -5.90 21.32
CA VAL A 99 9.60 -4.72 21.69
C VAL A 99 10.11 -4.18 23.02
N LYS A 100 10.05 -2.86 23.18
CA LYS A 100 10.42 -2.17 24.41
C LYS A 100 9.54 -0.93 24.58
N TYR A 101 8.89 -0.79 25.72
CA TYR A 101 8.24 0.46 26.09
C TYR A 101 9.25 1.39 26.79
N LEU A 102 9.21 2.67 26.45
CA LEU A 102 10.06 3.72 27.02
C LEU A 102 9.18 4.59 27.95
N ASP A 103 9.06 4.18 29.22
CA ASP A 103 8.14 4.80 30.20
C ASP A 103 8.33 6.31 30.32
N ASP A 104 9.59 6.79 30.38
CA ASP A 104 9.92 8.20 30.58
C ASP A 104 9.71 9.07 29.33
N GLU A 105 9.60 8.44 28.15
CA GLU A 105 9.57 9.14 26.86
C GLU A 105 8.23 9.03 26.14
N GLY A 106 7.37 8.09 26.56
CA GLY A 106 6.08 7.89 25.90
C GLY A 106 6.16 7.27 24.53
N ALA A 107 7.10 6.35 24.35
CA ALA A 107 7.36 5.74 23.07
C ALA A 107 7.46 4.23 23.20
N ILE A 108 7.27 3.54 22.08
CA ILE A 108 7.56 2.12 21.94
C ILE A 108 8.63 1.94 20.87
N GLU A 109 9.58 1.06 21.12
CA GLU A 109 10.54 0.59 20.12
C GLU A 109 10.19 -0.84 19.74
N LEU A 110 10.12 -1.12 18.44
CA LEU A 110 9.85 -2.47 17.93
C LEU A 110 10.83 -2.87 16.83
N VAL A 111 11.11 -4.16 16.74
CA VAL A 111 11.88 -4.75 15.63
C VAL A 111 10.98 -5.78 14.95
N PHE A 112 10.74 -5.59 13.65
CA PHE A 112 9.95 -6.54 12.86
C PHE A 112 10.72 -7.83 12.61
N THR A 113 9.99 -8.93 12.46
CA THR A 113 10.59 -10.18 11.97
C THR A 113 10.98 -10.06 10.50
N LEU A 114 11.92 -10.91 10.05
CA LEU A 114 12.33 -11.00 8.65
C LEU A 114 11.14 -11.12 7.68
N ALA A 115 10.14 -11.93 8.03
CA ALA A 115 8.96 -12.14 7.19
C ALA A 115 8.15 -10.85 6.99
N VAL A 116 8.06 -10.00 8.02
CA VAL A 116 7.36 -8.71 7.94
C VAL A 116 8.20 -7.69 7.17
N VAL A 117 9.52 -7.64 7.44
CA VAL A 117 10.45 -6.78 6.68
C VAL A 117 10.37 -7.07 5.19
N GLN A 118 10.45 -8.34 4.78
CA GLN A 118 10.30 -8.75 3.38
C GLN A 118 8.91 -8.40 2.81
N GLY A 119 7.87 -8.46 3.63
CA GLY A 119 6.50 -8.10 3.25
C GLY A 119 6.24 -6.60 3.12
N ILE A 120 7.18 -5.73 3.50
CA ILE A 120 7.03 -4.26 3.42
C ILE A 120 8.10 -3.65 2.52
N SER A 121 9.34 -4.12 2.62
CA SER A 121 10.47 -3.66 1.82
C SER A 121 10.29 -4.11 0.37
N LYS A 122 10.21 -3.14 -0.55
CA LYS A 122 10.33 -3.43 -1.98
C LYS A 122 11.78 -3.78 -2.25
N ILE A 123 12.05 -5.07 -2.43
CA ILE A 123 13.37 -5.54 -2.86
C ILE A 123 13.37 -5.57 -4.38
N ASP A 124 14.29 -4.83 -4.99
CA ASP A 124 14.45 -4.79 -6.44
C ASP A 124 14.71 -6.20 -6.99
N GLY A 125 13.97 -6.57 -8.04
CA GLY A 125 14.04 -7.90 -8.67
C GLY A 125 13.03 -8.93 -8.15
N ILE A 126 12.35 -8.69 -7.03
CA ILE A 126 11.28 -9.57 -6.53
C ILE A 126 9.94 -9.18 -7.18
N LYS A 127 9.30 -10.14 -7.85
CA LYS A 127 7.98 -10.00 -8.51
C LYS A 127 6.81 -10.12 -7.51
N GLU A 128 6.91 -9.53 -6.33
CA GLU A 128 5.76 -9.51 -5.41
C GLU A 128 4.81 -8.36 -5.76
N PHE A 129 3.50 -8.62 -5.76
CA PHE A 129 2.51 -7.56 -5.92
C PHE A 129 2.37 -6.77 -4.62
N PHE A 130 2.57 -5.46 -4.70
CA PHE A 130 2.44 -4.56 -3.56
C PHE A 130 1.13 -3.78 -3.63
N THR A 131 0.50 -3.65 -2.47
CA THR A 131 -0.61 -2.75 -2.22
C THR A 131 -0.10 -1.47 -1.59
N GLN A 132 -0.63 -0.33 -2.03
CA GLN A 132 -0.30 0.99 -1.49
C GLN A 132 -1.54 1.86 -1.34
N TYR A 133 -1.63 2.54 -0.20
CA TYR A 133 -2.69 3.50 0.14
C TYR A 133 -2.18 4.54 1.16
N LEU A 134 -2.90 5.64 1.32
CA LEU A 134 -2.57 6.67 2.31
C LEU A 134 -3.03 6.22 3.69
N LEU A 135 -2.20 6.43 4.72
CA LEU A 135 -2.52 6.09 6.12
C LEU A 135 -3.87 6.68 6.56
N SER A 136 -4.18 7.89 6.09
CA SER A 136 -5.45 8.57 6.36
C SER A 136 -6.70 7.79 5.94
N GLN A 137 -6.58 6.83 5.00
CA GLN A 137 -7.70 6.00 4.57
C GLN A 137 -8.11 4.96 5.61
N THR A 138 -7.19 4.55 6.48
CA THR A 138 -7.50 3.59 7.56
C THR A 138 -7.51 4.23 8.93
N ALA A 139 -6.85 5.38 9.11
CA ALA A 139 -6.70 6.03 10.41
C ALA A 139 -8.04 6.43 11.08
N GLN A 140 -9.10 6.66 10.30
CA GLN A 140 -10.41 7.05 10.82
C GLN A 140 -11.38 5.86 11.01
N LEU A 141 -10.95 4.64 10.67
CA LEU A 141 -11.75 3.44 10.82
C LEU A 141 -11.69 2.97 12.28
N ASN A 142 -12.85 2.75 12.89
CA ASN A 142 -13.00 2.37 14.29
C ASN A 142 -13.12 0.86 14.47
N SER A 143 -13.37 0.11 13.40
CA SER A 143 -13.46 -1.34 13.41
C SER A 143 -12.24 -1.98 12.75
N THR A 144 -11.62 -2.93 13.44
CA THR A 144 -10.58 -3.78 12.87
C THR A 144 -11.05 -4.47 11.59
N TYR A 145 -12.32 -4.89 11.53
CA TYR A 145 -12.88 -5.52 10.32
C TYR A 145 -12.95 -4.55 9.14
N SER A 146 -13.27 -3.28 9.38
CA SER A 146 -13.26 -2.23 8.36
C SER A 146 -11.86 -2.01 7.81
N ALA A 147 -10.88 -1.87 8.70
CA ALA A 147 -9.48 -1.66 8.30
C ALA A 147 -8.93 -2.84 7.49
N ARG A 148 -9.23 -4.06 7.94
CA ARG A 148 -8.82 -5.30 7.24
C ARG A 148 -9.53 -5.49 5.91
N LEU A 149 -10.84 -5.24 5.86
CA LEU A 149 -11.58 -5.31 4.61
C LEU A 149 -11.04 -4.27 3.62
N TYR A 150 -10.78 -3.03 4.04
CA TYR A 150 -10.19 -2.01 3.18
C TYR A 150 -8.85 -2.47 2.56
N GLU A 151 -7.93 -3.02 3.36
CA GLU A 151 -6.66 -3.57 2.86
C GLU A 151 -6.85 -4.72 1.86
N LEU A 152 -7.89 -5.56 2.03
CA LEU A 152 -8.22 -6.64 1.09
C LEU A 152 -8.81 -6.10 -0.22
N LEU A 153 -9.62 -5.03 -0.15
CA LEU A 153 -10.24 -4.44 -1.34
C LEU A 153 -9.24 -3.63 -2.16
N ILE A 154 -8.41 -2.81 -1.52
CA ILE A 154 -7.58 -1.81 -2.22
C ILE A 154 -6.46 -2.43 -3.05
N GLN A 155 -6.13 -3.71 -2.84
CA GLN A 155 -5.26 -4.50 -3.72
C GLN A 155 -5.83 -4.60 -5.14
N TRP A 156 -7.16 -4.54 -5.26
CA TRP A 156 -7.91 -4.68 -6.51
C TRP A 156 -8.33 -3.32 -7.09
N LYS A 157 -7.76 -2.21 -6.62
CA LYS A 157 -8.18 -0.85 -6.99
C LYS A 157 -8.16 -0.55 -8.48
N ALA A 158 -7.29 -1.20 -9.25
CA ALA A 158 -7.22 -1.05 -10.70
C ALA A 158 -8.42 -1.67 -11.42
N ILE A 159 -8.98 -2.75 -10.84
CA ILE A 159 -10.12 -3.49 -11.42
C ILE A 159 -11.46 -2.97 -10.86
N GLY A 160 -11.46 -2.52 -9.60
CA GLY A 160 -12.66 -2.04 -8.89
C GLY A 160 -13.57 -3.16 -8.39
N LYS A 161 -13.14 -4.43 -8.50
CA LYS A 161 -13.85 -5.59 -7.96
C LYS A 161 -12.87 -6.69 -7.55
N THR A 162 -13.29 -7.49 -6.57
CA THR A 162 -12.53 -8.64 -6.05
C THR A 162 -12.99 -9.95 -6.71
N PRO A 163 -12.13 -11.00 -6.70
CA PRO A 163 -12.61 -12.37 -6.88
C PRO A 163 -13.55 -12.77 -5.73
N VAL A 164 -14.16 -13.95 -5.84
CA VAL A 164 -14.93 -14.51 -4.72
C VAL A 164 -13.96 -14.93 -3.62
N PHE A 165 -14.03 -14.28 -2.47
CA PHE A 165 -13.36 -14.76 -1.27
C PHE A 165 -14.16 -15.91 -0.67
N GLU A 166 -13.52 -17.07 -0.56
CA GLU A 166 -14.09 -18.26 0.08
C GLU A 166 -14.33 -17.97 1.57
N LEU A 167 -15.50 -18.37 2.08
CA LEU A 167 -16.00 -17.95 3.39
C LEU A 167 -15.04 -18.26 4.55
N ALA A 168 -14.49 -19.48 4.61
CA ALA A 168 -13.63 -19.88 5.72
C ALA A 168 -12.32 -19.07 5.71
N THR A 169 -11.66 -19.03 4.56
CA THR A 169 -10.42 -18.26 4.35
C THR A 169 -10.64 -16.77 4.62
N PHE A 170 -11.73 -16.21 4.12
CA PHE A 170 -12.03 -14.80 4.26
C PHE A 170 -12.23 -14.38 5.72
N ARG A 171 -12.89 -15.23 6.52
CA ARG A 171 -13.07 -14.98 7.95
C ARG A 171 -11.73 -14.93 8.69
N GLU A 172 -10.80 -15.82 8.35
CA GLU A 172 -9.45 -15.81 8.93
C GLU A 172 -8.65 -14.57 8.50
N GLN A 173 -8.78 -14.11 7.25
CA GLN A 173 -8.11 -12.89 6.75
C GLN A 173 -8.62 -11.61 7.42
N LEU A 174 -9.90 -11.58 7.78
CA LEU A 174 -10.53 -10.53 8.57
C LEU A 174 -10.16 -10.61 10.07
N GLY A 175 -9.50 -11.68 10.51
CA GLY A 175 -9.11 -11.89 11.89
C GLY A 175 -10.27 -12.29 12.81
N ILE A 176 -11.27 -12.99 12.26
CA ILE A 176 -12.42 -13.46 13.02
C ILE A 176 -12.09 -14.83 13.60
N GLY A 177 -12.24 -14.96 14.93
CA GLY A 177 -12.02 -16.21 15.62
C GLY A 177 -12.96 -17.33 15.15
N VAL A 178 -12.51 -18.57 15.27
CA VAL A 178 -13.25 -19.78 14.87
C VAL A 178 -14.67 -19.83 15.46
N ASN A 179 -14.84 -19.28 16.66
CA ASN A 179 -16.12 -19.29 17.37
C ASN A 179 -16.93 -17.99 17.30
N GLU A 180 -16.43 -16.94 16.65
CA GLU A 180 -17.09 -15.64 16.59
C GLU A 180 -18.05 -15.55 15.41
N TYR A 181 -19.21 -14.91 15.59
CA TYR A 181 -20.19 -14.70 14.52
C TYR A 181 -20.49 -15.97 13.68
N LYS A 182 -20.68 -17.12 14.36
CA LYS A 182 -20.97 -18.41 13.68
C LYS A 182 -22.21 -18.34 12.82
N ARG A 183 -23.24 -17.62 13.29
CA ARG A 183 -24.45 -17.42 12.51
C ARG A 183 -24.20 -16.38 11.42
N MET A 184 -24.64 -16.70 10.21
CA MET A 184 -24.39 -15.88 9.02
C MET A 184 -25.02 -14.49 9.10
N ASP A 185 -26.18 -14.36 9.74
CA ASP A 185 -26.82 -13.07 10.01
C ASP A 185 -25.94 -12.19 10.91
N HIS A 186 -25.32 -12.76 11.96
CA HIS A 186 -24.36 -12.03 12.80
C HIS A 186 -23.09 -11.66 12.04
N PHE A 187 -22.56 -12.55 11.21
CA PHE A 187 -21.39 -12.24 10.38
C PHE A 187 -21.68 -11.06 9.44
N LYS A 188 -22.83 -11.06 8.76
CA LYS A 188 -23.20 -9.94 7.89
C LYS A 188 -23.38 -8.64 8.67
N THR A 189 -24.28 -8.64 9.65
CA THR A 189 -24.67 -7.41 10.36
C THR A 189 -23.53 -6.80 11.17
N ARG A 190 -22.73 -7.62 11.86
CA ARG A 190 -21.70 -7.13 12.78
C ARG A 190 -20.31 -6.99 12.15
N VAL A 191 -20.09 -7.61 10.99
CA VAL A 191 -18.80 -7.56 10.29
C VAL A 191 -18.95 -6.88 8.94
N LEU A 192 -19.67 -7.48 8.00
CA LEU A 192 -19.69 -6.99 6.62
C LEU A 192 -20.43 -5.67 6.44
N ASP A 193 -21.66 -5.58 6.92
CA ASP A 193 -22.50 -4.39 6.75
C ASP A 193 -21.89 -3.20 7.51
N LEU A 194 -21.39 -3.44 8.72
CA LEU A 194 -20.65 -2.46 9.52
C LEU A 194 -19.40 -1.98 8.78
N ALA A 195 -18.57 -2.92 8.29
CA ALA A 195 -17.32 -2.58 7.61
C ALA A 195 -17.56 -1.82 6.30
N ILE A 196 -18.54 -2.25 5.51
CA ILE A 196 -18.89 -1.63 4.24
C ILE A 196 -19.45 -0.22 4.43
N SER A 197 -20.31 -0.03 5.43
CA SER A 197 -20.83 1.29 5.78
C SER A 197 -19.68 2.22 6.18
N GLU A 198 -18.82 1.77 7.09
CA GLU A 198 -17.72 2.60 7.60
C GLU A 198 -16.69 2.93 6.50
N ILE A 199 -16.31 1.95 5.67
CA ILE A 199 -15.42 2.17 4.53
C ILE A 199 -16.04 3.19 3.57
N SER A 200 -17.32 3.00 3.23
CA SER A 200 -18.03 3.86 2.28
C SER A 200 -18.30 5.26 2.83
N GLU A 201 -18.24 5.47 4.13
CA GLU A 201 -18.34 6.79 4.75
C GLU A 201 -16.96 7.47 4.80
N LYS A 202 -15.95 6.78 5.35
CA LYS A 202 -14.71 7.41 5.84
C LYS A 202 -13.50 7.29 4.91
N THR A 203 -13.57 6.49 3.85
CA THR A 203 -12.42 6.25 2.96
C THR A 203 -12.61 6.84 1.57
N ASP A 204 -11.60 6.67 0.71
CA ASP A 204 -11.58 7.09 -0.70
C ASP A 204 -12.44 6.20 -1.62
N ILE A 205 -13.02 5.12 -1.11
CA ILE A 205 -13.86 4.21 -1.90
C ILE A 205 -15.28 4.11 -1.33
N GLU A 206 -16.22 3.81 -2.21
CA GLU A 206 -17.56 3.33 -1.87
C GLU A 206 -17.67 1.88 -2.31
N ALA A 207 -18.02 0.99 -1.39
CA ALA A 207 -17.97 -0.45 -1.60
C ALA A 207 -19.35 -1.10 -1.38
N THR A 208 -19.59 -2.20 -2.09
CA THR A 208 -20.76 -3.07 -1.95
C THR A 208 -20.33 -4.51 -2.08
N TYR A 209 -21.16 -5.45 -1.62
CA TYR A 209 -20.85 -6.87 -1.71
C TYR A 209 -21.99 -7.70 -2.31
N GLN A 210 -21.63 -8.84 -2.88
CA GLN A 210 -22.53 -9.87 -3.34
C GLN A 210 -22.20 -11.17 -2.61
N GLN A 211 -23.25 -11.86 -2.16
CA GLN A 211 -23.12 -13.21 -1.57
C GLN A 211 -23.17 -14.26 -2.67
N HIS A 212 -22.36 -15.30 -2.53
CA HIS A 212 -22.35 -16.47 -3.42
C HIS A 212 -22.78 -17.70 -2.65
N LYS A 213 -23.61 -18.55 -3.26
CA LYS A 213 -24.15 -19.76 -2.63
C LYS A 213 -23.77 -21.00 -3.41
N LYS A 214 -23.55 -22.09 -2.68
CA LYS A 214 -23.48 -23.46 -3.21
C LYS A 214 -24.61 -24.25 -2.56
N GLY A 215 -25.72 -24.41 -3.29
CA GLY A 215 -26.96 -24.93 -2.74
C GLY A 215 -27.56 -23.98 -1.70
N ARG A 216 -27.83 -24.49 -0.49
CA ARG A 216 -28.39 -23.70 0.62
C ARG A 216 -27.35 -22.89 1.39
N SER A 217 -26.07 -23.28 1.30
CA SER A 217 -24.98 -22.68 2.06
C SER A 217 -24.33 -21.53 1.28
N ILE A 218 -23.94 -20.47 1.99
CA ILE A 218 -23.13 -19.39 1.44
C ILE A 218 -21.68 -19.87 1.35
N SER A 219 -21.10 -19.82 0.15
CA SER A 219 -19.74 -20.27 -0.12
C SER A 219 -18.70 -19.15 -0.07
N GLY A 220 -19.13 -17.90 -0.22
CA GLY A 220 -18.20 -16.77 -0.24
C GLY A 220 -18.85 -15.45 -0.60
N PHE A 221 -18.01 -14.42 -0.70
CA PHE A 221 -18.40 -13.05 -0.98
C PHE A 221 -17.49 -12.43 -2.03
N SER A 222 -18.06 -11.62 -2.92
CA SER A 222 -17.29 -10.74 -3.80
C SER A 222 -17.70 -9.29 -3.55
N PHE A 223 -16.79 -8.39 -3.81
CA PHE A 223 -16.94 -6.96 -3.54
C PHE A 223 -16.72 -6.15 -4.81
N SER A 224 -17.55 -5.12 -4.99
CA SER A 224 -17.43 -4.12 -6.05
C SER A 224 -17.34 -2.76 -5.41
N PHE A 225 -16.41 -1.92 -5.88
CA PHE A 225 -16.15 -0.63 -5.29
C PHE A 225 -15.69 0.39 -6.33
N LYS A 226 -15.95 1.67 -6.04
CA LYS A 226 -15.58 2.80 -6.90
C LYS A 226 -14.83 3.83 -6.10
N GLN A 227 -13.85 4.48 -6.72
CA GLN A 227 -13.20 5.63 -6.11
C GLN A 227 -14.16 6.81 -6.04
N LYS A 228 -14.24 7.43 -4.87
CA LYS A 228 -15.00 8.66 -4.69
C LYS A 228 -14.33 9.78 -5.47
N LYS A 229 -15.15 10.60 -6.13
CA LYS A 229 -14.68 11.86 -6.68
C LYS A 229 -14.35 12.78 -5.50
N SER A 230 -13.07 12.92 -5.17
CA SER A 230 -12.64 13.86 -4.13
C SER A 230 -13.19 15.26 -4.46
N LYS A 231 -13.79 15.92 -3.46
CA LYS A 231 -14.21 17.33 -3.52
C LYS A 231 -13.01 18.29 -3.55
N THR A 232 -11.78 17.77 -3.43
CA THR A 232 -10.51 18.50 -3.36
C THR A 232 -9.62 18.24 -4.58
N LYS A 233 -10.18 17.78 -5.71
CA LYS A 233 -9.44 17.41 -6.93
C LYS A 233 -9.00 18.59 -7.82
N SER A 234 -8.98 19.84 -7.37
CA SER A 234 -8.61 20.96 -8.24
C SER A 234 -7.11 21.31 -8.28
N LEU A 235 -6.25 20.81 -7.37
CA LEU A 235 -4.86 21.29 -7.32
C LEU A 235 -3.73 20.24 -7.35
N GLU A 236 -3.95 18.96 -7.00
CA GLU A 236 -2.84 17.98 -6.90
C GLU A 236 -2.88 16.81 -7.91
N ASN A 237 -3.98 16.61 -8.62
CA ASN A 237 -4.14 15.47 -9.55
C ASN A 237 -3.67 15.73 -10.98
N GLN A 238 -3.22 16.95 -11.31
CA GLN A 238 -2.70 17.24 -12.65
C GLN A 238 -1.22 16.89 -12.84
N THR A 239 -0.44 16.70 -11.77
CA THR A 239 1.03 16.56 -11.89
C THR A 239 1.54 15.11 -11.75
N ILE A 240 0.77 14.20 -11.16
CA ILE A 240 1.28 12.84 -10.80
C ILE A 240 0.66 11.72 -11.63
N SER A 241 -0.52 11.91 -12.23
CA SER A 241 -1.12 10.88 -13.09
C SER A 241 -0.50 10.81 -14.50
N GLY A 242 0.28 11.81 -14.91
CA GLY A 242 1.01 11.80 -16.20
C GLY A 242 2.34 11.06 -16.14
N ASN A 243 3.10 11.21 -15.04
CA ASN A 243 4.50 10.77 -15.02
C ASN A 243 4.73 9.28 -14.67
N LEU A 244 3.76 8.58 -14.06
CA LEU A 244 3.94 7.16 -13.69
C LEU A 244 3.42 6.18 -14.75
N ASP A 245 2.62 6.64 -15.71
CA ASP A 245 2.07 5.79 -16.78
C ASP A 245 2.79 5.95 -18.13
N LEU A 246 3.71 6.92 -18.24
CA LEU A 246 4.47 7.17 -19.47
C LEU A 246 5.53 6.09 -19.77
N PHE A 247 5.95 5.32 -18.74
CA PHE A 247 7.09 4.39 -18.79
C PHE A 247 6.75 2.94 -18.50
N SER A 248 5.46 2.62 -18.30
CA SER A 248 4.98 1.24 -18.16
C SER A 248 4.93 0.51 -19.51
N LYS A 249 4.91 1.25 -20.64
CA LYS A 249 4.98 0.74 -22.01
C LYS A 249 6.32 1.11 -22.66
N LYS A 250 7.10 0.11 -23.11
CA LYS A 250 8.30 0.36 -23.94
C LYS A 250 7.89 1.08 -25.23
N MET A 251 8.54 2.21 -25.51
CA MET A 251 8.38 2.97 -26.75
C MET A 251 8.78 2.12 -27.96
N THR A 252 7.98 2.11 -29.02
CA THR A 252 8.34 1.39 -30.25
C THR A 252 9.50 2.07 -30.97
N ASP A 253 10.24 1.35 -31.82
CA ASP A 253 11.37 1.93 -32.57
C ASP A 253 10.94 3.16 -33.40
N SER A 254 9.76 3.10 -34.04
CA SER A 254 9.22 4.22 -34.81
C SER A 254 8.88 5.43 -33.93
N GLN A 255 8.33 5.21 -32.73
CA GLN A 255 8.07 6.30 -31.78
C GLN A 255 9.39 6.90 -31.28
N ARG A 256 10.40 6.06 -30.99
CA ARG A 256 11.70 6.51 -30.51
C ARG A 256 12.39 7.44 -31.50
N HIS A 257 12.39 7.09 -32.78
CA HIS A 257 12.93 7.97 -33.83
C HIS A 257 12.08 9.22 -34.08
N LEU A 258 10.74 9.11 -33.99
CA LEU A 258 9.85 10.26 -34.11
C LEU A 258 10.11 11.30 -33.00
N PHE A 259 10.18 10.85 -31.75
CA PHE A 259 10.38 11.75 -30.62
C PHE A 259 11.84 12.20 -30.49
N SER A 260 12.82 11.41 -30.91
CA SER A 260 14.22 11.84 -30.91
C SER A 260 14.48 13.00 -31.88
N ASN A 261 13.84 13.00 -33.06
CA ASN A 261 13.88 14.13 -34.01
C ASN A 261 13.23 15.39 -33.42
N LYS A 262 12.11 15.25 -32.71
CA LYS A 262 11.48 16.41 -32.04
C LYS A 262 12.32 16.94 -30.89
N LEU A 263 12.98 16.05 -30.14
CA LEU A 263 13.83 16.42 -29.02
C LEU A 263 15.12 17.10 -29.48
N SER A 264 15.72 16.72 -30.61
CA SER A 264 16.96 17.34 -31.08
C SER A 264 16.83 18.83 -31.35
N GLU A 265 15.63 19.30 -31.67
CA GLU A 265 15.35 20.71 -31.98
C GLU A 265 14.97 21.54 -30.73
N LEU A 266 14.87 20.92 -29.55
CA LEU A 266 14.56 21.64 -28.32
C LEU A 266 15.80 22.37 -27.76
N PRO A 267 15.70 23.67 -27.42
CA PRO A 267 16.80 24.41 -26.80
C PRO A 267 17.32 23.77 -25.51
N GLU A 268 16.45 23.12 -24.74
CA GLU A 268 16.82 22.46 -23.49
C GLU A 268 17.64 21.17 -23.70
N MET A 269 17.60 20.61 -24.91
CA MET A 269 18.37 19.42 -25.29
C MET A 269 19.78 19.77 -25.79
N SER A 270 20.06 21.03 -26.13
CA SER A 270 21.37 21.49 -26.62
C SER A 270 22.53 21.15 -25.68
N LYS A 271 22.30 21.05 -24.37
CA LYS A 271 23.33 20.65 -23.38
C LYS A 271 23.80 19.20 -23.55
N TYR A 272 22.99 18.34 -24.16
CA TYR A 272 23.39 16.97 -24.48
C TYR A 272 24.07 16.90 -25.84
N SER A 273 24.05 17.99 -26.63
CA SER A 273 24.66 18.05 -27.94
C SER A 273 26.19 18.03 -27.87
N GLN A 274 26.84 17.39 -28.82
CA GLN A 274 28.30 17.25 -28.86
C GLN A 274 28.90 17.97 -30.06
N GLY A 275 29.77 18.95 -29.79
CA GLY A 275 30.56 19.65 -30.81
C GLY A 275 29.70 20.48 -31.76
N THR A 276 29.97 20.39 -33.06
CA THR A 276 29.23 21.04 -34.15
C THR A 276 28.30 20.04 -34.86
N GLU A 277 27.65 19.15 -34.12
CA GLU A 277 26.75 18.16 -34.73
C GLU A 277 25.49 18.82 -35.31
N SER A 278 24.99 18.24 -36.40
CA SER A 278 23.73 18.68 -37.00
C SER A 278 22.53 18.10 -36.24
N TYR A 279 21.36 18.75 -36.31
CA TYR A 279 20.13 18.26 -35.68
C TYR A 279 19.79 16.80 -36.02
N PRO A 280 19.91 16.33 -37.28
CA PRO A 280 19.68 14.92 -37.61
C PRO A 280 20.67 13.96 -36.93
N GLN A 281 21.94 14.33 -36.80
CA GLN A 281 22.94 13.52 -36.10
C GLN A 281 22.65 13.45 -34.61
N PHE A 282 22.24 14.58 -34.02
CA PHE A 282 21.85 14.64 -32.62
C PHE A 282 20.60 13.76 -32.36
N ALA A 283 19.61 13.79 -33.26
CA ALA A 283 18.40 12.99 -33.17
C ALA A 283 18.66 11.48 -33.16
N VAL A 284 19.62 10.99 -33.96
CA VAL A 284 20.02 9.57 -33.95
C VAL A 284 20.58 9.18 -32.60
N ARG A 285 21.40 10.05 -31.99
CA ARG A 285 22.01 9.79 -30.68
C ARG A 285 20.99 9.84 -29.56
N ILE A 286 20.03 10.77 -29.59
CA ILE A 286 18.90 10.80 -28.66
C ILE A 286 18.09 9.50 -28.78
N ALA A 287 17.88 8.98 -29.99
CA ALA A 287 17.17 7.71 -30.18
C ALA A 287 17.89 6.53 -29.51
N GLU A 288 19.23 6.52 -29.49
CA GLU A 288 19.99 5.51 -28.74
C GLU A 288 19.89 5.72 -27.22
N MET A 289 19.96 6.96 -26.74
CA MET A 289 19.78 7.29 -25.32
C MET A 289 18.41 6.87 -24.79
N LEU A 290 17.36 7.01 -25.60
CA LEU A 290 15.99 6.62 -25.23
C LEU A 290 15.79 5.10 -25.09
N LYS A 291 16.80 4.27 -25.37
CA LYS A 291 16.77 2.82 -25.03
C LYS A 291 17.10 2.57 -23.55
N ASP A 292 17.84 3.48 -22.92
CA ASP A 292 18.21 3.40 -21.51
C ASP A 292 17.08 3.94 -20.62
N SER A 293 16.61 3.12 -19.69
CA SER A 293 15.53 3.47 -18.76
C SER A 293 15.82 4.67 -17.86
N GLU A 294 17.08 4.96 -17.54
CA GLU A 294 17.45 6.13 -16.74
C GLU A 294 17.40 7.41 -17.57
N LYS A 295 17.93 7.37 -18.79
CA LYS A 295 17.85 8.49 -19.75
C LYS A 295 16.42 8.79 -20.17
N LEU A 296 15.60 7.75 -20.29
CA LEU A 296 14.18 7.88 -20.60
C LEU A 296 13.42 8.62 -19.48
N LYS A 297 13.74 8.35 -18.20
CA LYS A 297 13.23 9.14 -17.05
C LYS A 297 13.79 10.55 -17.03
N GLU A 298 15.07 10.74 -17.36
CA GLU A 298 15.70 12.06 -17.44
C GLU A 298 15.04 12.95 -18.51
N PHE A 299 14.66 12.37 -19.64
CA PHE A 299 14.02 13.08 -20.76
C PHE A 299 12.49 13.15 -20.67
N ALA A 300 11.88 12.55 -19.65
CA ALA A 300 10.44 12.57 -19.40
C ALA A 300 9.77 13.96 -19.58
N PRO A 301 10.26 15.04 -18.94
CA PRO A 301 9.62 16.36 -19.07
C PRO A 301 9.75 16.93 -20.49
N MET A 302 10.82 16.61 -21.22
CA MET A 302 10.98 17.05 -22.61
C MET A 302 10.09 16.23 -23.55
N LEU A 303 9.96 14.92 -23.31
CA LEU A 303 9.10 14.01 -24.06
C LEU A 303 7.62 14.43 -23.97
N GLU A 304 7.15 14.82 -22.78
CA GLU A 304 5.79 15.37 -22.61
C GLU A 304 5.60 16.66 -23.43
N LYS A 305 6.58 17.58 -23.44
CA LYS A 305 6.52 18.81 -24.25
C LYS A 305 6.37 18.56 -25.75
N VAL A 306 7.01 17.50 -26.27
CA VAL A 306 6.94 17.13 -27.70
C VAL A 306 5.77 16.20 -28.03
N GLY A 307 4.90 15.93 -27.05
CA GLY A 307 3.63 15.24 -27.22
C GLY A 307 3.67 13.73 -27.03
N TYR A 308 4.68 13.19 -26.35
CA TYR A 308 4.68 11.79 -25.90
C TYR A 308 3.72 11.64 -24.70
N ARG A 309 2.81 10.66 -24.77
CA ARG A 309 1.74 10.39 -23.79
C ARG A 309 1.57 8.89 -23.59
#